data_AF-A0A9P3F3G4-F1
#
_entry.id   AF-A0A9P3F3G4-F1
#
_cell.length_a   1.000
_cell.length_b   1.000
_cell.length_c   1.000
_cell.angle_alpha   90.00
_cell.angle_beta   90.00
_cell.angle_gamma   90.00
#
_symmetry.space_group_name_H-M   'P 1'
#
loop_
_entity.id
_entity.type
_entity.pdbx_description
1 polymer ?
#
loop_
_entity_poly.entity_id
_entity_poly.type
_entity_poly.pdbx_seq_one_letter_code
_entity_poly.pdbx_strand_id
1 'polypeptide(L)'
;MAIIHIVQFQFKPTASPEVIKDTCARMLNLRENCIHPTTQKPYIKASAGGKDNSIEGLQNGITHVFVVEFENEADREYYVRTDPAHQAFVKSLDGVIEKAQVVDFTPGVF
;
A
#
# COMPACT_ATOMS: atom_id res chain seq x y z
N MET A 1 -12.63 7.43 -12.81
CA MET A 1 -11.28 7.83 -13.23
C MET A 1 -10.29 6.99 -12.46
N ALA A 2 -9.15 6.64 -13.06
CA ALA A 2 -8.12 5.90 -12.36
C ALA A 2 -7.63 6.68 -11.13
N ILE A 3 -7.45 5.98 -10.01
CA ILE A 3 -6.92 6.54 -8.77
C ILE A 3 -5.59 5.88 -8.46
N ILE A 4 -4.58 6.69 -8.20
CA ILE A 4 -3.27 6.23 -7.72
C ILE A 4 -3.24 6.42 -6.21
N HIS A 5 -3.00 5.33 -5.50
CA HIS A 5 -2.89 5.25 -4.05
C HIS A 5 -1.44 4.97 -3.68
N ILE A 6 -0.77 5.95 -3.08
CA ILE A 6 0.61 5.87 -2.63
C ILE A 6 0.64 5.58 -1.14
N VAL A 7 1.35 4.54 -0.74
CA VAL A 7 1.61 4.18 0.65
C VAL A 7 3.10 4.26 0.94
N GLN A 8 3.45 4.99 2.00
CA GLN A 8 4.82 5.22 2.42
C GLN A 8 5.02 4.73 3.85
N PHE A 9 6.07 3.94 4.08
CA PHE A 9 6.37 3.37 5.38
C PHE A 9 7.76 3.77 5.89
N GLN A 10 7.80 4.07 7.18
CA GLN A 10 8.98 3.97 8.03
C GLN A 10 8.76 2.80 8.99
N PHE A 11 9.63 1.80 8.91
CA PHE A 11 9.61 0.68 9.86
C PHE A 11 10.23 1.09 11.20
N LYS A 12 9.78 0.45 12.29
CA LYS A 12 10.41 0.63 13.59
C LYS A 12 11.85 0.15 13.56
N PRO A 13 12.77 0.78 14.33
CA PRO A 13 14.15 0.32 14.43
C PRO A 13 14.29 -1.13 14.95
N THR A 14 13.28 -1.62 15.66
CA THR A 14 13.22 -2.99 16.21
C THR A 14 12.67 -4.02 15.22
N ALA A 15 12.18 -3.60 14.04
CA ALA A 15 11.66 -4.53 13.03
C ALA A 15 12.82 -5.31 12.39
N SER A 16 12.72 -6.64 12.38
CA SER A 16 13.76 -7.48 11.77
C SER A 16 13.69 -7.43 10.24
N PRO A 17 14.79 -7.71 9.53
CA PRO A 17 14.80 -7.77 8.07
C PRO A 17 13.76 -8.73 7.49
N GLU A 18 13.50 -9.85 8.18
CA GLU A 18 12.50 -10.85 7.77
C GLU A 18 11.08 -10.28 7.86
N VAL A 19 10.76 -9.57 8.95
CA VAL A 19 9.45 -8.93 9.14
C VAL A 19 9.23 -7.82 8.10
N ILE A 20 10.27 -7.04 7.81
CA ILE A 20 10.22 -6.00 6.76
C ILE A 20 9.94 -6.65 5.41
N LYS A 21 10.70 -7.69 5.04
CA LYS A 21 10.53 -8.41 3.78
C LYS A 21 9.13 -9.02 3.64
N ASP A 22 8.64 -9.68 4.69
CA ASP A 22 7.30 -10.27 4.73
C ASP A 22 6.21 -9.19 4.58
N THR A 23 6.33 -8.07 5.30
CA THR A 23 5.39 -6.95 5.20
C THR A 23 5.33 -6.37 3.79
N CYS A 24 6.49 -6.13 3.16
CA CYS A 24 6.56 -5.66 1.78
C CYS A 24 5.94 -6.66 0.80
N ALA A 25 6.19 -7.96 0.97
CA ALA A 25 5.60 -9.00 0.13
C ALA A 25 4.06 -9.05 0.27
N ARG A 26 3.55 -8.99 1.51
CA ARG A 26 2.10 -8.96 1.77
C ARG A 26 1.44 -7.71 1.17
N MET A 27 2.07 -6.54 1.25
CA MET A 27 1.57 -5.31 0.64
C MET A 27 1.39 -5.46 -0.87
N LEU A 28 2.37 -6.02 -1.58
CA LEU A 28 2.29 -6.25 -3.03
C LEU A 28 1.27 -7.33 -3.38
N ASN A 29 1.17 -8.38 -2.57
CA ASN A 29 0.22 -9.48 -2.78
C ASN A 29 -1.24 -9.07 -2.54
N LEU A 30 -1.53 -7.90 -1.96
CA LEU A 30 -2.89 -7.37 -1.92
C LEU A 30 -3.50 -7.27 -3.32
N ARG A 31 -2.68 -7.03 -4.35
CA ARG A 31 -3.14 -7.04 -5.74
C ARG A 31 -3.88 -8.33 -6.10
N GLU A 32 -3.43 -9.47 -5.60
CA GLU A 32 -4.02 -10.79 -5.90
C GLU A 32 -5.09 -11.18 -4.88
N ASN A 33 -4.92 -10.76 -3.61
CA ASN A 33 -5.76 -11.18 -2.51
C ASN A 33 -7.00 -10.30 -2.29
N CYS A 34 -6.98 -9.05 -2.73
CA CYS A 34 -8.14 -8.16 -2.68
C CYS A 34 -9.09 -8.52 -3.84
N ILE A 35 -10.14 -9.26 -3.50
CA ILE A 35 -11.13 -9.79 -4.44
C ILE A 35 -12.43 -8.99 -4.32
N HIS A 36 -12.93 -8.50 -5.46
CA HIS A 36 -14.16 -7.73 -5.48
C HIS A 36 -15.36 -8.67 -5.22
N PRO A 37 -16.29 -8.31 -4.31
CA PRO A 37 -17.31 -9.22 -3.79
C PRO A 37 -18.32 -9.66 -4.86
N THR A 38 -18.64 -8.79 -5.81
CA THR A 38 -19.58 -9.12 -6.89
C THR A 38 -18.93 -9.89 -8.05
N THR A 39 -17.77 -9.43 -8.53
CA THR A 39 -17.13 -10.00 -9.73
C THR A 39 -16.28 -11.23 -9.42
N GLN A 40 -15.94 -11.45 -8.14
CA GLN A 40 -15.08 -12.54 -7.66
C GLN A 40 -13.71 -12.55 -8.35
N LYS A 41 -13.20 -11.37 -8.70
CA LYS A 41 -11.90 -11.17 -9.35
C LYS A 41 -11.08 -10.11 -8.62
N PRO A 42 -9.73 -10.16 -8.74
CA PRO A 42 -8.89 -9.06 -8.30
C PRO A 42 -9.28 -7.75 -8.99
N TYR A 43 -9.33 -6.66 -8.24
CA TYR A 43 -9.75 -5.33 -8.74
C TYR A 43 -8.66 -4.25 -8.60
N ILE A 44 -7.56 -4.55 -7.92
CA ILE A 44 -6.35 -3.73 -7.98
C ILE A 44 -5.72 -3.96 -9.35
N LYS A 45 -5.60 -2.88 -10.13
CA LYS A 45 -5.11 -2.95 -11.50
C LYS A 45 -3.61 -3.19 -11.55
N ALA A 46 -2.86 -2.38 -10.81
CA ALA A 46 -1.42 -2.48 -10.69
C ALA A 46 -0.98 -2.24 -9.25
N SER A 47 0.13 -2.86 -8.87
CA SER A 47 0.80 -2.62 -7.58
C SER A 47 2.31 -2.77 -7.79
N ALA A 48 3.07 -1.80 -7.31
CA ALA A 48 4.53 -1.81 -7.35
C ALA A 48 5.06 -1.12 -6.09
N GLY A 49 6.28 -1.43 -5.69
CA GLY A 49 6.88 -0.80 -4.52
C GLY A 49 8.26 -1.35 -4.18
N GLY A 50 8.92 -0.71 -3.23
CA GLY A 50 10.27 -1.07 -2.83
C GLY A 50 10.86 -0.16 -1.77
N LYS A 51 12.13 -0.41 -1.48
CA LYS A 51 12.94 0.41 -0.57
C LYS A 51 13.40 1.68 -1.30
N ASP A 52 13.38 2.80 -0.59
CA ASP A 52 13.93 4.06 -1.07
C ASP A 52 15.43 3.93 -1.38
N ASN A 53 15.82 4.57 -2.49
CA ASN A 53 17.19 4.71 -2.94
C ASN A 53 17.49 6.13 -3.45
N SER A 54 16.64 7.11 -3.11
CA SER A 54 16.88 8.51 -3.51
C SER A 54 18.12 9.07 -2.82
N ILE A 55 18.92 9.80 -3.59
CA ILE A 55 20.14 10.46 -3.12
C ILE A 55 19.88 11.90 -2.63
N GLU A 56 18.63 12.36 -2.65
CA GLU A 56 18.28 13.75 -2.36
C GLU A 56 18.15 14.05 -0.85
N GLY A 57 18.02 13.02 0.00
CA GLY A 57 17.99 13.19 1.45
C GLY A 57 16.68 13.77 2.02
N LEU A 58 15.61 13.85 1.22
CA LEU A 58 14.33 14.46 1.58
C LEU A 58 13.25 13.47 2.05
N GLN A 59 13.65 12.25 2.43
CA GLN A 59 12.73 11.16 2.75
C GLN A 59 11.94 11.36 4.04
N ASN A 60 12.37 12.26 4.94
CA ASN A 60 11.69 12.55 6.21
C ASN A 60 11.33 11.29 7.02
N GLY A 61 12.27 10.35 7.08
CA GLY A 61 12.16 9.08 7.80
C GLY A 61 11.51 7.94 7.01
N ILE A 62 10.82 8.21 5.90
CA ILE A 62 10.26 7.16 5.04
C ILE A 62 11.38 6.32 4.44
N THR A 63 11.17 5.01 4.39
CA THR A 63 12.17 4.04 3.90
C THR A 63 11.66 3.17 2.77
N HIS A 64 10.34 3.05 2.61
CA HIS A 64 9.70 2.22 1.59
C HIS A 64 8.48 2.94 1.03
N VAL A 65 8.21 2.72 -0.25
CA VAL A 65 7.04 3.27 -0.96
C VAL A 65 6.37 2.20 -1.80
N PHE A 66 5.05 2.26 -1.87
CA PHE A 66 4.19 1.41 -2.68
C PHE A 66 3.21 2.29 -3.44
N VAL A 67 2.95 1.92 -4.70
CA VAL A 67 2.03 2.60 -5.60
C VAL A 67 1.01 1.57 -6.07
N VAL A 68 -0.26 1.85 -5.82
CA VAL A 68 -1.38 0.99 -6.16
C VAL A 68 -2.30 1.76 -7.11
N GLU A 69 -2.71 1.14 -8.21
CA GLU A 69 -3.66 1.72 -9.16
C GLU A 69 -5.02 1.03 -9.05
N PHE A 70 -6.06 1.83 -8.90
CA PHE A 70 -7.45 1.41 -9.01
C PHE A 70 -8.07 1.99 -10.28
N GLU A 71 -8.98 1.23 -10.91
CA GLU A 71 -9.66 1.68 -12.13
C GLU A 71 -10.63 2.83 -11.85
N ASN A 72 -11.23 2.85 -10.66
CA ASN A 72 -12.23 3.83 -10.26
C ASN A 72 -12.22 4.08 -8.73
N GLU A 73 -12.98 5.11 -8.33
CA GLU A 73 -13.08 5.51 -6.92
C GLU A 73 -13.79 4.48 -6.04
N ALA A 74 -14.81 3.79 -6.56
CA ALA A 74 -15.58 2.82 -5.79
C ALA A 74 -14.73 1.60 -5.39
N ASP A 75 -13.88 1.13 -6.30
CA ASP A 75 -12.89 0.09 -6.03
C ASP A 75 -11.94 0.50 -4.91
N ARG A 76 -11.38 1.72 -4.99
CA ARG A 76 -10.51 2.29 -3.94
C ARG A 76 -11.26 2.43 -2.62
N GLU A 77 -12.50 2.90 -2.63
CA GLU A 77 -13.30 3.04 -1.40
C GLU A 77 -13.57 1.69 -0.75
N TYR A 78 -13.95 0.68 -1.54
CA TYR A 78 -14.16 -0.68 -1.05
C TYR A 78 -12.87 -1.25 -0.43
N TYR A 79 -11.73 -1.10 -1.12
CA TYR A 79 -10.41 -1.50 -0.61
C TYR A 79 -10.14 -0.93 0.77
N VAL A 80 -10.27 0.39 0.92
CA VAL A 80 -9.93 1.06 2.18
C VAL A 80 -10.92 0.72 3.30
N ARG A 81 -12.23 0.69 3.00
CA ARG A 81 -13.27 0.68 4.04
C ARG A 81 -13.80 -0.71 4.39
N THR A 82 -13.75 -1.66 3.45
CA THR A 82 -14.56 -2.88 3.55
C THR A 82 -13.76 -4.16 3.29
N ASP A 83 -12.76 -4.12 2.40
CA ASP A 83 -12.05 -5.33 1.97
C ASP A 83 -11.36 -6.04 3.16
N PRO A 84 -11.75 -7.28 3.50
CA PRO A 84 -11.23 -7.97 4.67
C PRO A 84 -9.73 -8.32 4.54
N ALA A 85 -9.23 -8.55 3.33
CA ALA A 85 -7.80 -8.84 3.11
C ALA A 85 -6.95 -7.59 3.39
N HIS A 86 -7.40 -6.42 2.92
CA HIS A 86 -6.75 -5.16 3.24
C HIS A 86 -6.83 -4.83 4.74
N GLN A 87 -7.99 -5.01 5.38
CA GLN A 87 -8.14 -4.78 6.82
C GLN A 87 -7.24 -5.70 7.66
N ALA A 88 -7.08 -6.96 7.27
CA ALA A 88 -6.16 -7.89 7.92
C ALA A 88 -4.70 -7.43 7.75
N PHE A 89 -4.33 -6.95 6.57
CA PHE A 89 -3.00 -6.37 6.33
C PHE A 89 -2.75 -5.15 7.22
N VAL A 90 -3.66 -4.18 7.28
CA VAL A 90 -3.53 -2.98 8.13
C VAL A 90 -3.32 -3.36 9.59
N LYS A 91 -4.09 -4.32 10.12
CA LYS A 91 -3.93 -4.81 11.49
C LYS A 91 -2.55 -5.44 11.72
N SER A 92 -2.00 -6.15 10.74
CA SER A 92 -0.67 -6.77 10.84
C SER A 92 0.50 -5.78 10.91
N LEU A 93 0.26 -4.50 10.62
CA LEU A 93 1.27 -3.44 10.70
C LEU A 93 1.47 -2.91 12.12
N ASP A 94 0.56 -3.22 13.04
CA ASP A 94 0.69 -2.79 14.44
C ASP A 94 1.97 -3.36 15.07
N GLY A 95 2.68 -2.50 15.78
CA GLY A 95 4.00 -2.84 16.33
C GLY A 95 5.15 -2.93 15.32
N VAL A 96 4.90 -2.84 14.01
CA VAL A 96 5.93 -2.96 12.95
C VAL A 96 6.29 -1.60 12.34
N ILE A 97 5.27 -0.75 12.12
CA ILE A 97 5.43 0.55 11.46
C ILE A 97 5.61 1.66 12.50
N GLU A 98 6.60 2.52 12.30
CA GLU A 98 6.83 3.74 13.09
C GLU A 98 6.00 4.89 12.54
N LYS A 99 5.99 5.05 11.21
CA LYS A 99 5.25 6.10 10.51
C LYS A 99 4.70 5.55 9.20
N ALA A 100 3.43 5.85 8.95
CA ALA A 100 2.78 5.61 7.67
C ALA A 100 2.29 6.94 7.10
N GLN A 101 2.43 7.12 5.79
CA GLN A 101 1.84 8.24 5.05
C GLN A 101 1.15 7.70 3.79
N VAL A 102 -0.07 8.15 3.56
CA VAL A 102 -0.90 7.69 2.45
C VAL A 102 -1.40 8.91 1.67
N VAL A 103 -1.30 8.84 0.34
CA VAL A 103 -1.75 9.90 -0.57
C VAL A 103 -2.47 9.27 -1.75
N ASP A 104 -3.67 9.77 -2.03
CA ASP A 104 -4.44 9.39 -3.21
C ASP A 104 -4.51 10.56 -4.19
N PHE A 105 -4.37 10.29 -5.48
CA PHE A 105 -4.57 11.32 -6.50
C PHE A 105 -5.16 10.74 -7.79
N THR A 106 -5.80 11.61 -8.57
CA THR A 106 -6.19 11.31 -9.95
C THR A 106 -5.12 11.85 -10.89
N PRO A 107 -4.53 11.03 -11.78
CA PRO A 107 -3.52 11.50 -12.73
C PRO A 107 -4.02 12.68 -13.57
N GLY A 108 -3.22 13.76 -13.61
CA GLY A 108 -3.53 14.96 -14.41
C GLY A 108 -4.48 15.97 -13.76
N VAL A 109 -4.86 15.78 -12.50
CA VAL A 109 -5.63 16.74 -11.70
C VAL A 109 -4.70 17.45 -10.71
N PHE A 110 -4.70 18.79 -10.69
CA PHE A 110 -3.81 19.64 -9.89
C PHE A 110 -4.57 20.49 -8.88
#